data_AF-K1YZR3-F1
#
_entry.id   AF-K1YZR3-F1
#
_cell.length_a   1.000
_cell.length_b   1.000
_cell.length_c   1.000
_cell.angle_alpha   90.00
_cell.angle_beta   90.00
_cell.angle_gamma   90.00
#
_symmetry.space_group_name_H-M   'P 1'
#
loop_
_entity.id
_entity.type
_entity.pdbx_description
1 polymer ?
#
loop_
_entity_poly.entity_id
_entity_poly.type
_entity_poly.pdbx_seq_one_letter_code
_entity_poly.pdbx_strand_id
1 'polypeptide(L)'
;MGNSLQDIITFGRRAGKNAAAYVKSGVVVKGLTLDHVVKFEKELAEAGIASPAVAPILLPDYATDEVAERRWPNARTEAEKMA
;
A
#
# COMPACT_ATOMS: atom_id res chain seq x y z
N MET A 1 4.81 -27.95 1.00
CA MET A 1 5.25 -26.66 1.60
C MET A 1 4.02 -25.91 2.05
N GLY A 2 4.05 -25.22 3.20
CA GLY A 2 2.89 -24.45 3.69
C GLY A 2 2.62 -23.21 2.82
N ASN A 3 1.33 -22.85 2.68
CA ASN A 3 0.86 -21.83 1.74
C ASN A 3 1.61 -20.48 1.90
N SER A 4 1.75 -19.97 3.11
CA SER A 4 2.36 -18.65 3.35
C SER A 4 3.85 -18.58 3.03
N LEU A 5 4.61 -19.67 3.28
CA LEU A 5 6.02 -19.72 2.94
C LEU A 5 6.22 -19.79 1.42
N GLN A 6 5.35 -20.53 0.74
CA GLN A 6 5.33 -20.59 -0.72
C GLN A 6 5.06 -19.21 -1.32
N ASP A 7 4.16 -18.43 -0.74
CA ASP A 7 3.82 -17.08 -1.20
C ASP A 7 5.01 -16.12 -1.06
N ILE A 8 5.66 -16.08 0.11
CA ILE A 8 6.84 -15.24 0.35
C ILE A 8 7.93 -15.53 -0.69
N ILE A 9 8.22 -16.81 -0.94
CA ILE A 9 9.26 -17.22 -1.89
C ILE A 9 8.85 -16.84 -3.32
N THR A 10 7.59 -17.07 -3.68
CA THR A 10 7.10 -16.84 -5.05
C THR A 10 7.01 -15.35 -5.38
N PHE A 11 6.40 -14.54 -4.49
CA PHE A 11 6.32 -13.09 -4.66
C PHE A 11 7.70 -12.45 -4.55
N GLY A 12 8.54 -12.87 -3.59
CA GLY A 12 9.89 -12.36 -3.44
C GLY A 12 10.75 -12.60 -4.69
N ARG A 13 10.73 -13.83 -5.24
CA ARG A 13 11.47 -14.15 -6.48
C ARG A 13 10.97 -13.36 -7.68
N ARG A 14 9.65 -13.21 -7.83
CA ARG A 14 9.04 -12.41 -8.92
C ARG A 14 9.42 -10.93 -8.80
N ALA A 15 9.29 -10.36 -7.60
CA ALA A 15 9.66 -8.98 -7.32
C ALA A 15 11.14 -8.72 -7.63
N GLY A 16 12.04 -9.59 -7.17
CA GLY A 16 13.48 -9.47 -7.44
C GLY A 16 13.83 -9.53 -8.93
N LYS A 17 13.23 -10.44 -9.69
CA LYS A 17 13.42 -10.53 -11.15
C LYS A 17 12.97 -9.26 -11.87
N ASN A 18 11.79 -8.74 -11.54
CA ASN A 18 11.25 -7.54 -12.15
C ASN A 18 12.07 -6.30 -11.79
N ALA A 19 12.47 -6.16 -10.53
CA ALA A 19 13.34 -5.06 -10.09
C ALA A 19 14.69 -5.07 -10.83
N ALA A 20 15.31 -6.25 -10.97
CA ALA A 20 16.56 -6.39 -11.73
C ALA A 20 16.40 -6.04 -13.21
N ALA A 21 15.29 -6.47 -13.85
CA ALA A 21 14.99 -6.11 -15.23
C ALA A 21 14.75 -4.60 -15.40
N TYR A 22 14.01 -3.99 -14.47
CA TYR A 22 13.73 -2.56 -14.46
C TYR A 22 15.01 -1.72 -14.36
N VAL A 23 15.91 -2.06 -13.43
CA VAL A 23 17.21 -1.37 -13.30
C VAL A 23 18.05 -1.54 -14.56
N LYS A 24 18.13 -2.75 -15.12
CA LYS A 24 18.87 -3.03 -16.37
C LYS A 24 18.33 -2.28 -17.58
N SER A 25 17.06 -1.86 -17.57
CA SER A 25 16.46 -1.07 -18.66
C SER A 25 16.97 0.38 -18.72
N GLY A 26 17.87 0.79 -17.81
CA GLY A 26 18.50 2.11 -17.81
C GLY A 26 17.71 3.16 -17.04
N VAL A 27 17.19 2.79 -15.85
CA VAL A 27 16.41 3.74 -15.04
C VAL A 27 17.26 4.92 -14.56
N VAL A 28 16.68 6.11 -14.61
CA VAL A 28 17.27 7.33 -14.03
C VAL A 28 16.72 7.53 -12.62
N VAL A 29 17.60 7.56 -11.62
CA VAL A 29 17.23 7.83 -10.23
C VAL A 29 16.86 9.31 -10.10
N LYS A 30 15.60 9.58 -9.73
CA LYS A 30 15.09 10.93 -9.47
C LYS A 30 15.08 11.21 -7.95
N GLY A 31 14.84 12.46 -7.58
CA GLY A 31 14.58 12.83 -6.19
C GLY A 31 13.34 12.10 -5.64
N LEU A 32 13.32 11.87 -4.33
CA LEU A 32 12.16 11.29 -3.65
C LEU A 32 11.02 12.31 -3.67
N THR A 33 9.85 11.93 -4.18
CA THR A 33 8.67 12.78 -4.21
C THR A 33 7.41 12.01 -3.81
N LEU A 34 6.40 12.76 -3.35
CA LEU A 34 5.06 12.24 -3.07
C LEU A 34 4.07 12.64 -4.17
N ASP A 35 4.57 12.98 -5.37
CA ASP A 35 3.73 13.50 -6.46
C ASP A 35 2.64 12.51 -6.88
N HIS A 36 2.89 11.21 -6.72
CA HIS A 36 1.91 10.17 -7.00
C HIS A 36 0.67 10.29 -6.09
N VAL A 37 0.84 10.71 -4.82
CA VAL A 37 -0.26 10.92 -3.87
C VAL A 37 -1.09 12.13 -4.30
N VAL A 38 -0.41 13.24 -4.61
CA VAL A 38 -1.06 14.47 -5.07
C VAL A 38 -1.83 14.24 -6.37
N LYS A 39 -1.26 13.45 -7.30
CA LYS A 39 -1.92 13.07 -8.56
C LYS A 39 -3.16 12.22 -8.29
N PHE A 40 -3.05 11.24 -7.39
CA PHE A 40 -4.17 10.39 -7.01
C PHE A 40 -5.31 11.19 -6.37
N GLU A 41 -5.03 12.13 -5.46
CA GLU A 41 -6.06 13.00 -4.87
C GLU A 41 -6.78 13.86 -5.91
N LYS A 42 -6.05 14.37 -6.91
CA LYS A 42 -6.66 15.10 -8.04
C LYS A 42 -7.57 14.20 -8.86
N GLU A 43 -7.12 12.99 -9.20
CA GLU A 43 -7.93 12.01 -9.93
C GLU A 43 -9.21 11.64 -9.17
N LEU A 44 -9.14 11.54 -7.83
CA LEU A 44 -10.33 11.34 -6.98
C LEU A 44 -11.29 12.53 -7.04
N ALA A 45 -10.77 13.76 -6.94
CA ALA A 45 -11.59 14.97 -7.01
C ALA A 45 -12.26 15.13 -8.38
N GLU A 46 -11.54 14.87 -9.47
CA GLU A 46 -12.07 14.88 -10.84
C GLU A 46 -13.14 13.80 -11.04
N ALA A 47 -12.97 12.63 -10.42
CA ALA A 47 -13.95 11.56 -10.43
C ALA A 47 -15.15 11.81 -9.48
N GLY A 48 -15.15 12.90 -8.70
CA GLY A 48 -16.20 13.21 -7.73
C GLY A 48 -16.22 12.26 -6.51
N ILE A 49 -15.11 11.60 -6.21
CA ILE A 49 -14.99 10.63 -5.11
C ILE A 49 -14.52 11.37 -3.85
N ALA A 50 -15.47 11.74 -2.98
CA ALA A 50 -15.18 12.42 -1.72
C ALA A 50 -14.64 11.49 -0.61
N SER A 51 -14.92 10.19 -0.71
CA SER A 51 -14.45 9.16 0.21
C SER A 51 -13.92 7.97 -0.61
N PRO A 52 -12.62 7.95 -0.95
CA PRO A 52 -12.06 6.84 -1.69
C PRO A 52 -12.21 5.56 -0.86
N ALA A 53 -12.73 4.51 -1.48
CA ALA A 53 -12.72 3.19 -0.86
C ALA A 53 -11.27 2.84 -0.51
N VAL A 54 -11.05 2.37 0.72
CA VAL A 54 -9.80 1.69 1.05
C VAL A 54 -9.63 0.59 0.01
N ALA A 55 -8.48 0.57 -0.68
CA ALA A 55 -8.20 -0.37 -1.75
C ALA A 55 -8.69 -1.77 -1.37
N PRO A 56 -9.23 -2.55 -2.33
CA PRO A 56 -9.82 -3.84 -2.02
C PRO A 56 -8.85 -4.66 -1.18
N ILE A 57 -9.38 -5.21 -0.08
CA ILE A 57 -8.64 -6.01 0.88
C ILE A 57 -8.05 -7.22 0.12
N LEU A 58 -6.77 -7.14 -0.23
CA LEU A 58 -6.05 -8.19 -0.96
C LEU A 58 -5.90 -9.46 -0.13
N LEU A 59 -5.78 -9.29 1.19
CA LEU A 59 -5.67 -10.33 2.19
C LEU A 59 -6.54 -9.94 3.39
N PRO A 60 -7.31 -10.87 3.99
CA PRO A 60 -8.00 -10.62 5.25
C PRO A 60 -7.06 -9.99 6.28
N ASP A 61 -7.61 -9.18 7.19
CA ASP A 61 -6.79 -8.69 8.30
C ASP A 61 -6.48 -9.86 9.23
N TYR A 62 -5.26 -10.38 9.10
CA TYR A 62 -4.75 -11.47 9.94
C TYR A 62 -4.05 -10.95 11.20
N ALA A 63 -4.05 -9.64 11.44
CA ALA A 63 -3.52 -9.10 12.69
C ALA A 63 -4.43 -9.47 13.85
N THR A 64 -3.82 -9.79 14.99
CA THR A 64 -4.54 -9.93 16.26
C THR A 64 -5.01 -8.57 16.76
N ASP A 65 -6.02 -8.56 17.63
CA ASP A 65 -6.54 -7.34 18.24
C ASP A 65 -5.42 -6.52 18.91
N GLU A 66 -4.51 -7.19 19.62
CA GLU A 66 -3.32 -6.57 20.25
C GLU A 66 -2.40 -5.86 19.25
N VAL A 67 -2.27 -6.37 18.02
CA VAL A 67 -1.46 -5.75 16.95
C VAL A 67 -2.24 -4.60 16.30
N ALA A 68 -3.56 -4.75 16.15
CA ALA A 68 -4.42 -3.73 15.59
C ALA A 68 -4.48 -2.47 16.49
N GLU A 69 -4.52 -2.63 17.82
CA GLU A 69 -4.50 -1.55 18.80
C GLU A 69 -3.26 -0.64 18.68
N ARG A 70 -2.14 -1.19 18.21
CA ARG A 70 -0.87 -0.46 18.05
C ARG A 70 -0.73 0.24 16.70
N ARG A 71 -1.71 0.09 15.79
CA ARG A 71 -1.64 0.72 14.46
C ARG A 71 -2.01 2.20 14.56
N TRP A 72 -1.13 3.05 14.03
CA TRP A 72 -1.29 4.51 13.91
C TRP A 72 -2.62 5.03 13.28
N PRO A 73 -3.29 4.32 12.34
CA PRO A 73 -4.53 4.82 11.73
C PRO A 73 -5.70 4.99 12.71
N ASN A 74 -5.77 4.20 13.80
CA ASN A 74 -6.85 4.31 14.78
C ASN A 74 -6.81 5.63 15.57
N ALA A 75 -5.65 6.29 15.64
CA ALA A 75 -5.53 7.63 16.23
C ALA A 75 -6.24 8.71 15.40
N ARG A 76 -6.48 8.49 14.09
CA ARG A 76 -7.25 9.42 13.24
C ARG A 76 -8.75 9.16 13.28
N THR A 77 -9.17 7.90 13.33
CA THR A 77 -10.60 7.54 13.38
C THR A 77 -11.28 7.95 14.69
N GLU A 78 -10.55 8.04 15.81
CA GLU A 78 -11.11 8.62 17.04
C GLU A 78 -11.19 10.15 16.97
N ALA A 79 -10.21 10.82 16.37
CA ALA A 79 -10.25 12.27 16.17
C ALA A 79 -11.38 12.71 15.21
N GLU A 80 -11.68 11.92 14.18
CA GLU A 80 -12.79 12.16 13.23
C GLU A 80 -14.18 11.83 13.81
N LYS A 81 -14.27 11.00 14.86
CA LYS A 81 -15.52 10.73 15.59
C LYS A 81 -15.81 11.75 16.70
N MET A 82 -14.81 12.54 17.10
CA MET A 82 -14.90 13.56 18.16
C MET A 82 -15.01 15.00 17.63
N ALA A 83 -15.08 15.19 16.31
CA ALA A 83 -15.31 16.47 15.64
C ALA A 83 -16.69 16.47 14.96
#